data_AF-A0A821FCG8-F1
#
_entry.id   AF-A0A821FCG8-F1
#
_cell.length_a   1.000
_cell.length_b   1.000
_cell.length_c   1.000
_cell.angle_alpha   90.00
_cell.angle_beta   90.00
_cell.angle_gamma   90.00
#
_symmetry.space_group_name_H-M   'P 1'
#
loop_
_entity.id
_entity.type
_entity.pdbx_description
1 polymer ?
#
loop_
_entity_poly.entity_id
_entity_poly.type
_entity_poly.pdbx_seq_one_letter_code
_entity_poly.pdbx_strand_id
1 'polypeptide(L)'
;KTNVFVHVRDEKCLIESGALLEYFLVELIQIEHPDIRKRLYSNTIIGNKSSDHADESNEQKSKLSKVIDEIEQCIYCLYGLVLRKSKMKYLNDHNCRSLELTLDKASLVFYALRPKQLPGYEGRLCTITSETESLFQRFESMIEWDDEREQRRKLLLSYIADAASINSQGKQSDELIHLSDKPFKSNNALFEKDLYYLFADYYLKMGSKDVVTNESSKKKAQEYYIKDLCLNTKRFDSWAGLTVIEFYKIEEFVT
;
A
#
# COMPACT_ATOMS: atom_id res chain seq x y z
N LYS A 1 24.51 -28.46 18.53
CA LYS A 1 24.26 -27.39 19.53
C LYS A 1 25.37 -26.37 19.40
N THR A 2 25.19 -25.38 18.55
CA THR A 2 26.15 -24.28 18.36
C THR A 2 25.36 -23.01 18.62
N ASN A 3 25.58 -22.45 19.81
CA ASN A 3 25.06 -21.16 20.23
C ASN A 3 25.65 -20.08 19.31
N VAL A 4 24.81 -19.46 18.49
CA VAL A 4 25.11 -18.16 17.87
C VAL A 4 24.21 -17.13 18.54
N PHE A 5 24.46 -16.88 19.82
CA PHE A 5 24.08 -15.63 20.46
C PHE A 5 25.38 -14.82 20.55
N VAL A 6 25.66 -14.06 19.49
CA VAL A 6 26.67 -13.01 19.56
C VAL A 6 26.11 -11.96 20.51
N HIS A 7 26.80 -11.78 21.63
CA HIS A 7 26.59 -10.65 22.52
C HIS A 7 26.97 -9.38 21.76
N VAL A 8 26.01 -8.76 21.09
CA VAL A 8 26.19 -7.44 20.47
C VAL A 8 26.08 -6.41 21.59
N ARG A 9 27.22 -5.92 22.08
CA ARG A 9 27.32 -4.90 23.13
C ARG A 9 27.59 -3.48 22.60
N ASP A 10 27.63 -3.28 21.28
CA ASP A 10 27.83 -1.97 20.68
C ASP A 10 26.71 -1.65 19.69
N GLU A 11 25.78 -0.78 20.10
CA GLU A 11 24.70 -0.24 19.26
C GLU A 11 25.23 0.45 17.99
N LYS A 12 26.48 0.96 18.02
CA LYS A 12 27.15 1.56 16.87
C LYS A 12 27.51 0.56 15.76
N CYS A 13 27.72 -0.72 16.09
CA CYS A 13 28.23 -1.72 15.15
C CYS A 13 27.12 -2.33 14.26
N LEU A 14 25.87 -2.32 14.73
CA LEU A 14 24.72 -2.80 13.95
C LEU A 14 24.37 -1.88 12.77
N ILE A 15 24.74 -0.60 12.89
CA ILE A 15 24.34 0.49 11.99
C ILE A 15 25.24 0.56 10.74
N GLU A 16 26.50 0.12 10.85
CA GLU A 16 27.43 0.11 9.70
C GLU A 16 27.06 -0.95 8.65
N SER A 17 26.29 -1.97 9.04
CA SER A 17 25.74 -2.97 8.13
C SER A 17 24.27 -2.65 7.83
N GLY A 18 24.02 -1.77 6.86
CA GLY A 18 22.65 -1.43 6.43
C GLY A 18 21.76 -2.65 6.14
N ALA A 19 22.36 -3.78 5.74
CA ALA A 19 21.66 -5.06 5.54
C ALA A 19 21.05 -5.64 6.82
N LEU A 20 21.71 -5.49 7.97
CA LEU A 20 21.20 -5.99 9.25
C LEU A 20 20.05 -5.14 9.77
N LEU A 21 20.13 -3.82 9.55
CA LEU A 21 19.05 -2.90 9.89
C LEU A 21 17.84 -3.07 8.96
N GLU A 22 18.06 -3.36 7.67
CA GLU A 22 16.99 -3.76 6.74
C GLU A 22 16.33 -5.07 7.19
N TYR A 23 17.09 -6.08 7.62
CA TYR A 23 16.56 -7.32 8.18
C TYR A 23 15.70 -7.05 9.42
N PHE A 24 16.20 -6.24 10.36
CA PHE A 24 15.47 -5.89 11.57
C PHE A 24 14.17 -5.12 11.26
N LEU A 25 14.20 -4.18 10.32
CA LEU A 25 13.01 -3.48 9.84
C LEU A 25 11.97 -4.46 9.29
N VAL A 26 12.39 -5.45 8.49
CA VAL A 26 11.50 -6.49 7.95
C VAL A 26 10.86 -7.31 9.07
N GLU A 27 11.60 -7.68 10.11
CA GLU A 27 11.05 -8.41 11.26
C GLU A 27 10.06 -7.55 12.06
N LEU A 28 10.34 -6.27 12.29
CA LEU A 28 9.41 -5.36 12.96
C LEU A 28 8.11 -5.16 12.16
N ILE A 29 8.20 -5.01 10.84
CA ILE A 29 7.03 -4.92 9.95
C ILE A 29 6.18 -6.18 10.05
N GLN A 30 6.79 -7.37 10.14
CA GLN A 30 6.05 -8.62 10.30
C GLN A 30 5.32 -8.71 11.65
N ILE A 31 5.90 -8.14 12.71
CA ILE A 31 5.24 -8.07 14.03
C ILE A 31 4.03 -7.13 13.97
N GLU A 32 4.17 -5.98 13.29
CA GLU A 32 3.08 -5.02 13.08
C GLU A 32 1.96 -5.65 12.23
N HIS A 33 2.35 -6.22 11.09
CA HIS A 33 1.50 -6.72 10.02
C HIS A 33 1.78 -8.22 9.74
N PRO A 34 1.19 -9.13 10.52
CA PRO A 34 1.45 -10.56 10.39
C PRO A 34 1.02 -11.16 9.03
N ASP A 35 0.12 -10.48 8.30
CA ASP A 35 -0.29 -10.89 6.95
C ASP A 35 0.78 -10.64 5.88
N ILE A 36 1.77 -9.77 6.16
CA ILE A 36 2.89 -9.46 5.26
C ILE A 36 3.92 -10.59 5.23
N ARG A 37 3.99 -11.43 6.27
CA ARG A 37 4.92 -12.58 6.37
C ARG A 37 4.85 -13.53 5.17
N LYS A 38 3.65 -13.74 4.61
CA LYS A 38 3.44 -14.56 3.40
C LYS A 38 3.76 -13.84 2.09
N ARG A 39 3.81 -12.51 2.10
CA ARG A 39 3.98 -11.65 0.92
C ARG A 39 5.44 -11.29 0.66
N LEU A 40 6.25 -11.17 1.72
CA LEU A 40 7.70 -10.95 1.61
C LEU A 40 8.50 -12.26 1.47
N TYR A 41 7.93 -13.39 1.92
CA TYR A 41 8.55 -14.72 1.79
C TYR A 41 7.52 -15.72 1.26
N SER A 42 7.52 -15.97 -0.05
CA SER A 42 6.79 -17.09 -0.65
C SER A 42 7.53 -18.41 -0.35
N ASN A 43 7.35 -18.93 0.87
CA ASN A 43 7.31 -20.36 1.22
C ASN A 43 7.25 -20.51 2.76
N THR A 44 6.09 -20.90 3.31
CA THR A 44 5.88 -21.82 4.47
C THR A 44 4.51 -21.57 5.13
N ILE A 45 3.84 -22.68 5.48
CA ILE A 45 2.46 -22.82 5.98
C ILE A 45 2.42 -22.70 7.53
N ILE A 46 1.19 -22.54 8.05
CA ILE A 46 0.69 -22.79 9.44
C ILE A 46 0.71 -21.52 10.33
N GLY A 47 -0.30 -21.16 11.13
CA GLY A 47 -1.62 -21.69 11.47
C GLY A 47 -2.19 -20.97 12.72
N ASN A 48 -3.51 -20.70 12.68
CA ASN A 48 -4.55 -20.27 13.65
C ASN A 48 -4.31 -19.87 15.14
N LYS A 49 -5.07 -18.81 15.52
CA LYS A 49 -5.99 -18.53 16.70
C LYS A 49 -5.46 -18.77 18.14
N SER A 50 -5.87 -18.09 19.24
CA SER A 50 -7.12 -17.41 19.69
C SER A 50 -6.86 -16.42 20.87
N SER A 51 -7.94 -15.85 21.42
CA SER A 51 -8.16 -14.71 22.35
C SER A 51 -7.62 -14.79 23.79
N ASP A 52 -7.47 -13.64 24.48
CA ASP A 52 -8.28 -13.20 25.64
C ASP A 52 -7.94 -11.78 26.20
N HIS A 53 -8.93 -11.14 26.85
CA HIS A 53 -8.88 -10.05 27.87
C HIS A 53 -8.58 -8.56 27.55
N ALA A 54 -9.52 -7.71 28.00
CA ALA A 54 -9.58 -6.27 27.77
C ALA A 54 -8.51 -5.41 28.49
N ASP A 55 -7.83 -5.93 29.52
CA ASP A 55 -6.66 -5.27 30.15
C ASP A 55 -5.36 -5.49 29.35
N GLU A 56 -5.26 -6.58 28.58
CA GLU A 56 -4.18 -6.75 27.61
C GLU A 56 -4.24 -5.67 26.53
N SER A 57 -5.41 -5.10 26.26
CA SER A 57 -5.60 -4.17 25.14
C SER A 57 -4.77 -2.89 25.28
N ASN A 58 -4.53 -2.39 26.50
CA ASN A 58 -3.77 -1.15 26.70
C ASN A 58 -2.26 -1.42 26.70
N GLU A 59 -1.84 -2.54 27.28
CA GLU A 59 -0.44 -2.99 27.23
C GLU A 59 -0.01 -3.39 25.82
N GLN A 60 -0.88 -4.10 25.08
CA GLN A 60 -0.67 -4.45 23.67
C GLN A 60 -0.63 -3.20 22.79
N LYS A 61 -1.50 -2.20 23.01
CA LYS A 61 -1.42 -0.91 22.31
C LYS A 61 -0.11 -0.17 22.61
N SER A 62 0.36 -0.19 23.85
CA SER A 62 1.64 0.40 24.26
C SER A 62 2.83 -0.32 23.62
N LYS A 63 2.84 -1.66 23.62
CA LYS A 63 3.85 -2.48 22.93
C LYS A 63 3.87 -2.22 21.42
N LEU A 64 2.69 -2.15 20.79
CA LEU A 64 2.57 -1.87 19.36
C LEU A 64 3.05 -0.45 19.03
N SER A 65 2.74 0.54 19.88
CA SER A 65 3.25 1.91 19.71
C SER A 65 4.77 1.94 19.71
N LYS A 66 5.42 1.20 20.62
CA LYS A 66 6.89 1.11 20.66
C LYS A 66 7.45 0.47 19.39
N VAL A 67 6.83 -0.60 18.88
CA VAL A 67 7.24 -1.22 17.60
C VAL A 67 7.17 -0.21 16.45
N ILE A 68 6.13 0.62 16.40
CA ILE A 68 6.00 1.67 15.38
C ILE A 68 7.11 2.72 15.53
N ASP A 69 7.45 3.13 16.75
CA ASP A 69 8.53 4.10 17.00
C ASP A 69 9.90 3.53 16.55
N GLU A 70 10.16 2.23 16.81
CA GLU A 70 11.37 1.55 16.33
C GLU A 70 11.42 1.42 14.81
N ILE A 71 10.28 1.15 14.16
CA ILE A 71 10.16 1.15 12.69
C ILE A 71 10.50 2.54 12.12
N GLU A 72 9.93 3.60 12.69
CA GLU A 72 10.21 4.99 12.30
C GLU A 72 11.70 5.31 12.46
N GLN A 73 12.32 4.87 13.55
CA GLN A 73 13.75 5.03 13.81
C GLN A 73 14.63 4.27 12.79
N CYS A 74 14.27 3.03 12.45
CA CYS A 74 14.97 2.24 11.44
C CYS A 74 14.92 2.91 10.06
N ILE A 75 13.74 3.37 9.66
CA ILE A 75 13.52 4.06 8.38
C ILE A 75 14.30 5.37 8.31
N TYR A 76 14.34 6.13 9.42
CA TYR A 76 15.15 7.34 9.51
C TYR A 76 16.65 7.03 9.38
N CYS A 77 17.16 6.03 10.08
CA CYS A 77 18.56 5.62 10.01
C CYS A 77 18.96 5.08 8.63
N LEU A 78 18.09 4.29 8.00
CA LEU A 78 18.37 3.68 6.68
C LEU A 78 18.30 4.69 5.55
N TYR A 79 17.30 5.57 5.55
CA TYR A 79 16.93 6.35 4.37
C TYR A 79 16.92 7.86 4.61
N GLY A 80 17.15 8.33 5.83
CA GLY A 80 16.98 9.73 6.21
C GLY A 80 15.52 10.21 6.12
N LEU A 81 14.55 9.28 6.10
CA LEU A 81 13.14 9.61 5.92
C LEU A 81 12.48 9.89 7.28
N VAL A 82 11.88 11.06 7.41
CA VAL A 82 11.03 11.42 8.56
C VAL A 82 9.57 11.23 8.18
N LEU A 83 8.97 10.16 8.69
CA LEU A 83 7.61 9.74 8.31
C LEU A 83 6.52 10.66 8.87
N ARG A 84 6.74 11.19 10.08
CA ARG A 84 5.82 12.11 10.76
C ARG A 84 6.61 13.30 11.28
N LYS A 85 6.38 14.47 10.71
CA LYS A 85 7.13 15.69 11.07
C LYS A 85 7.03 16.02 12.56
N SER A 86 5.85 15.78 13.16
CA SER A 86 5.60 15.98 14.59
C SER A 86 6.48 15.13 15.51
N LYS A 87 7.03 14.03 14.99
CA LYS A 87 7.88 13.10 15.74
C LYS A 87 9.38 13.27 15.51
N MET A 88 9.80 14.18 14.63
CA MET A 88 11.21 14.39 14.29
C MET A 88 12.11 14.54 15.53
N LYS A 89 11.65 15.27 16.55
CA LYS A 89 12.38 15.51 17.80
C LYS A 89 12.55 14.28 18.71
N TYR A 90 11.82 13.20 18.44
CA TYR A 90 11.93 11.94 19.19
C TYR A 90 12.78 10.90 18.44
N LEU A 91 13.22 11.20 17.22
CA LEU A 91 14.16 10.36 16.49
C LEU A 91 15.58 10.64 16.99
N ASN A 92 16.32 9.58 17.26
CA ASN A 92 17.72 9.66 17.63
C ASN A 92 18.58 9.76 16.37
N ASP A 93 19.44 10.76 16.30
CA ASP A 93 20.43 10.87 15.23
C ASP A 93 21.64 10.00 15.57
N HIS A 94 21.72 8.84 14.91
CA HIS A 94 22.86 7.93 15.03
C HIS A 94 23.98 8.22 14.01
N ASN A 95 23.88 9.32 13.24
CA ASN A 95 24.83 9.73 12.21
C ASN A 95 25.09 8.64 11.15
N CYS A 96 24.01 7.93 10.76
CA CYS A 96 24.03 6.90 9.75
C CYS A 96 24.23 7.50 8.36
N ARG A 97 24.96 6.81 7.48
CA ARG A 97 24.96 7.14 6.06
C ARG A 97 23.68 6.61 5.41
N SER A 98 22.79 7.52 4.99
CA SER A 98 21.56 7.14 4.30
C SER A 98 21.85 6.36 3.02
N LEU A 99 21.13 5.26 2.84
CA LEU A 99 21.08 4.46 1.63
C LEU A 99 20.15 5.13 0.61
N GLU A 100 20.45 4.89 -0.67
CA GLU A 100 19.56 5.27 -1.75
C GLU A 100 18.23 4.50 -1.64
N LEU A 101 17.13 5.25 -1.80
CA LEU A 101 15.78 4.71 -1.77
C LEU A 101 15.39 4.21 -3.18
N THR A 102 15.64 2.94 -3.45
CA THR A 102 15.18 2.25 -4.65
C THR A 102 13.72 1.80 -4.52
N LEU A 103 13.09 1.38 -5.61
CA LEU A 103 11.70 0.90 -5.59
C LEU A 103 11.48 -0.29 -4.63
N ASP A 104 12.41 -1.25 -4.63
CA ASP A 104 12.34 -2.41 -3.73
C ASP A 104 12.39 -1.97 -2.26
N LYS A 105 13.21 -0.96 -1.94
CA LYS A 105 13.31 -0.40 -0.59
C LYS A 105 12.10 0.46 -0.22
N ALA A 106 11.56 1.19 -1.18
CA ALA A 106 10.30 1.94 -1.02
C ALA A 106 9.13 1.00 -0.70
N SER A 107 9.11 -0.22 -1.26
CA SER A 107 8.09 -1.23 -0.93
C SER A 107 8.09 -1.60 0.56
N LEU A 108 9.27 -1.71 1.18
CA LEU A 108 9.40 -1.99 2.62
C LEU A 108 8.84 -0.83 3.45
N VAL A 109 9.20 0.40 3.11
CA VAL A 109 8.69 1.61 3.79
C VAL A 109 7.17 1.72 3.61
N PHE A 110 6.64 1.39 2.45
CA PHE A 110 5.19 1.35 2.21
C PHE A 110 4.50 0.34 3.11
N TYR A 111 5.05 -0.88 3.24
CA TYR A 111 4.48 -1.91 4.11
C TYR A 111 4.48 -1.52 5.59
N ALA A 112 5.42 -0.67 6.02
CA ALA A 112 5.44 -0.09 7.37
C ALA A 112 4.37 1.01 7.59
N LEU A 113 3.92 1.68 6.53
CA LEU A 113 3.05 2.86 6.61
C LEU A 113 1.61 2.61 6.22
N ARG A 114 1.37 1.59 5.39
CA ARG A 114 0.03 1.29 4.90
C ARG A 114 -0.88 0.88 6.07
N PRO A 115 -2.20 1.11 5.96
CA PRO A 115 -3.16 0.56 6.91
C PRO A 115 -3.04 -0.97 7.00
N LYS A 116 -3.19 -1.52 8.23
CA LYS A 116 -3.18 -2.99 8.45
C LYS A 116 -4.18 -3.71 7.58
N GLN A 117 -5.39 -3.16 7.52
CA GLN A 117 -6.43 -3.59 6.61
C GLN A 117 -6.59 -2.50 5.56
N LEU A 118 -6.53 -2.88 4.29
CA LEU A 118 -6.87 -1.96 3.23
C LEU A 118 -8.33 -1.50 3.42
N PRO A 119 -8.65 -0.24 3.06
CA PRO A 119 -10.03 0.23 3.07
C PRO A 119 -10.94 -0.77 2.36
N GLY A 120 -12.06 -1.15 2.97
CA GLY A 120 -13.13 -1.82 2.24
C GLY A 120 -14.08 -0.79 1.62
N TYR A 121 -14.79 -1.18 0.57
CA TYR A 121 -15.83 -0.35 -0.06
C TYR A 121 -16.82 0.27 0.96
N GLU A 122 -17.26 -0.52 1.95
CA GLU A 122 -18.22 -0.11 2.99
C GLU A 122 -17.58 0.71 4.14
N GLY A 123 -16.26 0.88 4.15
CA GLY A 123 -15.49 1.32 5.33
C GLY A 123 -15.16 2.82 5.38
N ARG A 124 -15.77 3.55 6.31
CA ARG A 124 -15.46 4.97 6.59
C ARG A 124 -14.08 5.24 7.25
N LEU A 125 -13.31 4.22 7.65
CA LEU A 125 -12.38 4.40 8.79
C LEU A 125 -10.86 4.31 8.53
N CYS A 126 -10.34 4.01 7.34
CA CYS A 126 -8.88 3.80 7.20
C CYS A 126 -8.25 4.30 5.89
N THR A 127 -8.48 5.56 5.49
CA THR A 127 -7.71 6.15 4.38
C THR A 127 -6.34 6.65 4.83
N ILE A 128 -5.41 6.80 3.89
CA ILE A 128 -4.07 7.34 4.18
C ILE A 128 -4.15 8.84 4.50
N THR A 129 -3.19 9.36 5.27
CA THR A 129 -3.08 10.80 5.53
C THR A 129 -2.46 11.53 4.35
N SER A 130 -2.60 12.86 4.28
CA SER A 130 -1.93 13.67 3.25
C SER A 130 -0.41 13.56 3.30
N GLU A 131 0.19 13.45 4.50
CA GLU A 131 1.63 13.23 4.66
C GLU A 131 2.07 11.88 4.08
N THR A 132 1.27 10.83 4.31
CA THR A 132 1.51 9.49 3.76
C THR A 132 1.36 9.48 2.25
N GLU A 133 0.33 10.17 1.74
CA GLU A 133 0.06 10.31 0.32
C GLU A 133 1.23 11.00 -0.42
N SER A 134 1.77 12.09 0.14
CA SER A 134 2.91 12.79 -0.45
C SER A 134 4.17 11.92 -0.50
N LEU A 135 4.40 11.08 0.51
CA LEU A 135 5.50 10.12 0.50
C LEU A 135 5.25 9.01 -0.53
N PHE A 136 4.02 8.52 -0.62
CA PHE A 136 3.65 7.49 -1.60
C PHE A 136 3.75 7.99 -3.04
N GLN A 137 3.51 9.29 -3.31
CA GLN A 137 3.74 9.87 -4.63
C GLN A 137 5.20 9.76 -5.06
N ARG A 138 6.13 9.93 -4.12
CA ARG A 138 7.56 9.70 -4.38
C ARG A 138 7.82 8.24 -4.77
N PHE A 139 7.12 7.28 -4.16
CA PHE A 139 7.26 5.87 -4.54
C PHE A 139 6.65 5.59 -5.92
N GLU A 140 5.49 6.20 -6.22
CA GLU A 140 4.83 6.05 -7.53
C GLU A 140 5.71 6.56 -8.67
N SER A 141 6.43 7.67 -8.46
CA SER A 141 7.36 8.23 -9.46
C SER A 141 8.56 7.33 -9.79
N MET A 142 8.82 6.29 -8.98
CA MET A 142 9.85 5.28 -9.23
C MET A 142 9.33 4.10 -10.05
N ILE A 143 8.02 3.99 -10.25
CA ILE A 143 7.40 2.93 -11.04
C ILE A 143 7.41 3.34 -12.50
N GLU A 144 8.10 2.58 -13.35
CA GLU A 144 8.08 2.79 -14.79
C GLU A 144 6.76 2.29 -15.39
N TRP A 145 6.10 3.14 -16.18
CA TRP A 145 4.89 2.74 -16.92
C TRP A 145 5.29 2.12 -18.26
N ASP A 146 5.29 0.79 -18.33
CA ASP A 146 5.73 0.04 -19.51
C ASP A 146 4.60 -0.25 -20.52
N ASP A 147 4.99 -0.80 -21.66
CA ASP A 147 4.07 -1.16 -22.74
C ASP A 147 3.04 -2.24 -22.31
N GLU A 148 3.41 -3.14 -21.39
CA GLU A 148 2.47 -4.16 -20.88
C GLU A 148 1.36 -3.50 -20.06
N ARG A 149 1.71 -2.60 -19.12
CA ARG A 149 0.74 -1.82 -18.34
C ARG A 149 -0.18 -1.01 -19.25
N GLU A 150 0.38 -0.40 -20.30
CA GLU A 150 -0.39 0.38 -21.26
C GLU A 150 -1.34 -0.50 -22.10
N GLN A 151 -0.90 -1.69 -22.53
CA GLN A 151 -1.74 -2.64 -23.24
C GLN A 151 -2.90 -3.14 -22.35
N ARG A 152 -2.61 -3.49 -21.10
CA ARG A 152 -3.62 -3.90 -20.10
C ARG A 152 -4.64 -2.80 -19.86
N ARG A 153 -4.18 -1.55 -19.75
CA ARG A 153 -5.03 -0.37 -19.60
C ARG A 153 -5.98 -0.20 -20.77
N LYS A 154 -5.50 -0.34 -22.01
CA LYS A 154 -6.33 -0.26 -23.22
C LYS A 154 -7.42 -1.33 -23.24
N LEU A 155 -7.06 -2.58 -22.95
CA LEU A 155 -8.01 -3.70 -22.89
C LEU A 155 -9.07 -3.49 -21.80
N LEU A 156 -8.65 -3.06 -20.60
CA LEU A 156 -9.56 -2.76 -19.50
C LEU A 156 -10.54 -1.62 -19.85
N LEU A 157 -10.05 -0.54 -20.47
CA LEU A 157 -10.89 0.57 -20.89
C LEU A 157 -11.86 0.19 -22.02
N SER A 158 -11.42 -0.62 -22.99
CA SER A 158 -12.30 -1.17 -24.03
C SER A 158 -13.43 -1.98 -23.39
N TYR A 159 -13.10 -2.86 -22.45
CA TYR A 159 -14.09 -3.65 -21.71
C TYR A 159 -15.11 -2.77 -20.97
N ILE A 160 -14.65 -1.74 -20.26
CA ILE A 160 -15.53 -0.83 -19.53
C ILE A 160 -16.46 -0.08 -20.51
N ALA A 161 -15.93 0.38 -21.64
CA ALA A 161 -16.72 1.07 -22.66
C ALA A 161 -17.77 0.14 -23.30
N ASP A 162 -17.39 -1.11 -23.59
CA ASP A 162 -18.30 -2.11 -24.13
C ASP A 162 -19.40 -2.47 -23.12
N ALA A 163 -19.05 -2.64 -21.85
CA ALA A 163 -20.01 -2.92 -20.78
C ALA A 163 -20.99 -1.75 -20.55
N ALA A 164 -20.56 -0.51 -20.76
CA ALA A 164 -21.41 0.67 -20.67
C ALA A 164 -22.35 0.83 -21.90
N SER A 165 -22.09 0.12 -23.00
CA SER A 165 -22.94 0.17 -24.19
C SER A 165 -24.27 -0.55 -23.96
N ILE A 166 -25.38 0.10 -24.34
CA ILE A 166 -26.76 -0.38 -24.20
C ILE A 166 -26.99 -1.71 -24.94
N ASN A 167 -26.14 -2.01 -25.94
CA ASN A 167 -26.20 -3.23 -26.74
C ASN A 167 -25.36 -4.38 -26.18
N SER A 168 -24.72 -4.22 -25.01
CA SER A 168 -23.91 -5.28 -24.42
C SER A 168 -24.80 -6.43 -23.95
N GLN A 169 -24.72 -7.57 -24.63
CA GLN A 169 -25.44 -8.78 -24.24
C GLN A 169 -24.76 -9.49 -23.07
N GLY A 170 -24.45 -8.80 -21.97
CA GLY A 170 -23.98 -9.39 -20.70
C GLY A 170 -22.87 -10.44 -20.79
N LYS A 171 -22.14 -10.53 -21.92
CA LYS A 171 -21.08 -11.50 -22.12
C LYS A 171 -19.85 -10.97 -21.42
N GLN A 172 -19.38 -11.73 -20.44
CA GLN A 172 -18.04 -11.56 -19.91
C GLN A 172 -17.07 -11.60 -21.09
N SER A 173 -16.32 -10.52 -21.34
CA SER A 173 -15.45 -10.50 -22.51
C SER A 173 -14.32 -11.50 -22.31
N ASP A 174 -14.01 -12.26 -23.36
CA ASP A 174 -12.86 -13.17 -23.36
C ASP A 174 -11.57 -12.40 -23.02
N GLU A 175 -11.49 -11.12 -23.38
CA GLU A 175 -10.36 -10.24 -23.09
C GLU A 175 -10.14 -9.98 -21.59
N LEU A 176 -11.20 -9.72 -20.81
CA LEU A 176 -11.04 -9.52 -19.36
C LEU A 176 -10.69 -10.83 -18.66
N ILE A 177 -11.25 -11.96 -19.12
CA ILE A 177 -10.89 -13.30 -18.65
C ILE A 177 -9.39 -13.53 -18.91
N HIS A 178 -8.91 -13.22 -20.11
CA HIS A 178 -7.49 -13.32 -20.45
C HIS A 178 -6.57 -12.41 -19.61
N LEU A 179 -7.00 -11.19 -19.27
CA LEU A 179 -6.28 -10.33 -18.33
C LEU A 179 -6.25 -10.89 -16.90
N SER A 180 -7.34 -11.54 -16.49
CA SER A 180 -7.52 -12.15 -15.17
C SER A 180 -6.72 -13.45 -14.99
N ASP A 181 -6.52 -14.20 -16.06
CA ASP A 181 -5.78 -15.46 -16.09
C ASP A 181 -4.27 -15.26 -16.23
N LYS A 182 -3.85 -14.10 -16.74
CA LYS A 182 -2.43 -13.70 -16.82
C LYS A 182 -2.16 -12.65 -15.73
N PRO A 183 -1.79 -13.05 -14.49
CA PRO A 183 -1.42 -12.09 -13.47
C PRO A 183 -0.21 -11.28 -13.95
N PHE A 184 -0.22 -9.97 -13.66
CA PHE A 184 0.91 -9.10 -13.97
C PHE A 184 2.15 -9.58 -13.21
N LYS A 185 3.28 -9.73 -13.93
CA LYS A 185 4.51 -10.28 -13.37
C LYS A 185 5.54 -9.17 -13.19
N SER A 186 5.42 -8.42 -12.09
CA SER A 186 6.46 -7.53 -11.58
C SER A 186 6.89 -8.01 -10.19
N ASN A 187 8.18 -7.88 -9.87
CA ASN A 187 8.70 -8.15 -8.52
C ASN A 187 7.98 -7.30 -7.46
N ASN A 188 7.47 -6.14 -7.87
CA ASN A 188 6.77 -5.17 -7.01
C ASN A 188 5.25 -5.15 -7.24
N ALA A 189 4.68 -6.08 -8.02
CA ALA A 189 3.26 -6.06 -8.39
C ALA A 189 2.30 -6.01 -7.18
N LEU A 190 2.66 -6.67 -6.06
CA LEU A 190 1.86 -6.64 -4.84
C LEU A 190 1.89 -5.28 -4.13
N PHE A 191 3.03 -4.61 -4.16
CA PHE A 191 3.21 -3.27 -3.63
C PHE A 191 2.46 -2.26 -4.52
N GLU A 192 2.69 -2.32 -5.84
CA GLU A 192 2.11 -1.40 -6.83
C GLU A 192 0.57 -1.39 -6.78
N LYS A 193 -0.06 -2.57 -6.77
CA LYS A 193 -1.53 -2.67 -6.73
C LYS A 193 -2.12 -2.08 -5.44
N ASP A 194 -1.48 -2.32 -4.29
CA ASP A 194 -1.98 -1.82 -3.01
C ASP A 194 -1.72 -0.30 -2.88
N LEU A 195 -0.63 0.19 -3.47
CA LEU A 195 -0.33 1.62 -3.60
C LEU A 195 -1.40 2.34 -4.43
N TYR A 196 -1.70 1.85 -5.63
CA TYR A 196 -2.72 2.42 -6.49
C TYR A 196 -4.11 2.38 -5.85
N TYR A 197 -4.47 1.28 -5.19
CA TYR A 197 -5.73 1.19 -4.46
C TYR A 197 -5.83 2.23 -3.34
N LEU A 198 -4.78 2.43 -2.55
CA LEU A 198 -4.77 3.42 -1.46
C LEU A 198 -4.86 4.86 -1.99
N PHE A 199 -4.22 5.18 -3.11
CA PHE A 199 -4.42 6.47 -3.77
C PHE A 199 -5.87 6.65 -4.22
N ALA A 200 -6.46 5.64 -4.85
CA ALA A 200 -7.83 5.71 -5.32
C ALA A 200 -8.82 5.98 -4.18
N ASP A 201 -8.68 5.25 -3.06
CA ASP A 201 -9.48 5.46 -1.84
C ASP A 201 -9.28 6.87 -1.26
N TYR A 202 -8.03 7.34 -1.17
CA TYR A 202 -7.70 8.67 -0.67
C TYR A 202 -8.37 9.76 -1.51
N TYR A 203 -8.17 9.75 -2.83
CA TYR A 203 -8.71 10.76 -3.71
C TYR A 203 -10.24 10.73 -3.79
N LEU A 204 -10.85 9.54 -3.73
CA LEU A 204 -12.30 9.41 -3.68
C LEU A 204 -12.88 10.06 -2.41
N LYS A 205 -12.23 9.85 -1.25
CA LYS A 205 -12.65 10.44 0.03
C LYS A 205 -12.31 11.92 0.15
N MET A 206 -11.25 12.41 -0.51
CA MET A 206 -10.96 13.84 -0.55
C MET A 206 -11.95 14.61 -1.42
N GLY A 207 -12.52 13.98 -2.44
CA GLY A 207 -13.51 14.59 -3.33
C GLY A 207 -14.80 15.07 -2.62
N SER A 208 -15.13 14.53 -1.44
CA SER A 208 -16.33 14.92 -0.70
C SER A 208 -16.22 16.27 0.04
N LYS A 209 -15.12 17.02 -0.12
CA LYS A 209 -14.85 18.23 0.68
C LYS A 209 -15.34 19.54 0.03
N ASP A 210 -15.17 19.73 -1.28
CA ASP A 210 -15.67 20.91 -2.02
C ASP A 210 -15.90 20.59 -3.52
N VAL A 211 -16.88 21.21 -4.17
CA VAL A 211 -17.35 20.89 -5.55
C VAL A 211 -16.25 20.90 -6.62
N VAL A 212 -15.39 21.93 -6.67
CA VAL A 212 -14.30 22.00 -7.66
C VAL A 212 -13.19 20.98 -7.37
N THR A 213 -12.90 20.75 -6.08
CA THR A 213 -11.97 19.70 -5.67
C THR A 213 -12.53 18.30 -5.89
N ASN A 214 -13.86 18.19 -6.00
CA ASN A 214 -14.58 16.93 -6.19
C ASN A 214 -14.27 16.31 -7.55
N GLU A 215 -14.41 17.07 -8.64
CA GLU A 215 -14.23 16.54 -9.99
C GLU A 215 -12.77 16.12 -10.26
N SER A 216 -11.80 16.98 -9.92
CA SER A 216 -10.37 16.68 -10.09
C SER A 216 -9.93 15.48 -9.23
N SER A 217 -10.39 15.40 -7.98
CA SER A 217 -10.07 14.27 -7.10
C SER A 217 -10.76 12.99 -7.55
N LYS A 218 -12.03 13.02 -7.98
CA LYS A 218 -12.73 11.87 -8.57
C LYS A 218 -12.03 11.37 -9.83
N LYS A 219 -11.55 12.26 -10.69
CA LYS A 219 -10.78 11.89 -11.90
C LYS A 219 -9.46 11.20 -11.54
N LYS A 220 -8.73 11.71 -10.54
CA LYS A 220 -7.53 11.04 -10.01
C LYS A 220 -7.87 9.67 -9.41
N ALA A 221 -8.95 9.58 -8.63
CA ALA A 221 -9.40 8.32 -8.06
C ALA A 221 -9.72 7.29 -9.15
N GLN A 222 -10.43 7.71 -10.21
CA GLN A 222 -10.72 6.88 -11.37
C GLN A 222 -9.44 6.34 -12.03
N GLU A 223 -8.46 7.22 -12.27
CA GLU A 223 -7.18 6.83 -12.85
C GLU A 223 -6.48 5.77 -11.99
N TYR A 224 -6.42 5.97 -10.67
CA TYR A 224 -5.78 5.02 -9.77
C TYR A 224 -6.52 3.70 -9.63
N TYR A 225 -7.87 3.68 -9.65
CA TYR A 225 -8.62 2.43 -9.72
C TYR A 225 -8.33 1.66 -11.00
N ILE A 226 -8.22 2.35 -12.14
CA ILE A 226 -7.81 1.73 -13.42
C ILE A 226 -6.40 1.16 -13.30
N LYS A 227 -5.45 1.90 -12.72
CA LYS A 227 -4.08 1.41 -12.49
C LYS A 227 -4.05 0.15 -11.61
N ASP A 228 -4.80 0.10 -10.49
CA ASP A 228 -4.91 -1.13 -9.67
C ASP A 228 -5.52 -2.28 -10.47
N LEU A 229 -6.61 -2.06 -11.20
CA LEU A 229 -7.28 -3.10 -11.98
C LEU A 229 -6.40 -3.64 -13.14
N CYS A 230 -5.49 -2.85 -13.70
CA CYS A 230 -4.50 -3.35 -14.66
C CYS A 230 -3.62 -4.45 -14.06
N LEU A 231 -3.30 -4.33 -12.77
CA LEU A 231 -2.45 -5.27 -12.03
C LEU A 231 -3.27 -6.36 -11.31
N ASN A 232 -4.51 -6.06 -10.95
CA ASN A 232 -5.40 -6.88 -10.14
C ASN A 232 -6.86 -6.75 -10.57
N THR A 233 -7.19 -7.29 -11.73
CA THR A 233 -8.55 -7.27 -12.32
C THR A 233 -9.64 -7.89 -11.44
N LYS A 234 -9.25 -8.71 -10.44
CA LYS A 234 -10.17 -9.41 -9.53
C LYS A 234 -10.50 -8.61 -8.26
N ARG A 235 -9.92 -7.41 -8.04
CA ARG A 235 -10.23 -6.62 -6.84
C ARG A 235 -11.63 -6.05 -6.92
N PHE A 236 -12.56 -6.62 -6.16
CA PHE A 236 -13.94 -6.16 -6.08
C PHE A 236 -14.04 -4.68 -5.67
N ASP A 237 -13.30 -4.26 -4.64
CA ASP A 237 -13.40 -2.89 -4.14
C ASP A 237 -13.02 -1.83 -5.19
N SER A 238 -12.08 -2.12 -6.09
CA SER A 238 -11.72 -1.19 -7.18
C SER A 238 -12.81 -1.06 -8.22
N TRP A 239 -13.48 -2.16 -8.56
CA TRP A 239 -14.67 -2.11 -9.42
C TRP A 239 -15.80 -1.32 -8.77
N ALA A 240 -16.07 -1.58 -7.49
CA ALA A 240 -17.10 -0.87 -6.74
C ALA A 240 -16.81 0.65 -6.63
N GLY A 241 -15.55 1.01 -6.41
CA GLY A 241 -15.09 2.40 -6.42
C GLY A 241 -15.29 3.12 -7.76
N LEU A 242 -15.03 2.44 -8.89
CA LEU A 242 -15.33 2.97 -10.22
C LEU A 242 -16.83 3.19 -10.44
N THR A 243 -17.67 2.24 -10.00
CA THR A 243 -19.13 2.36 -10.09
C THR A 243 -19.64 3.56 -9.28
N VAL A 244 -19.09 3.81 -8.09
CA VAL A 244 -19.46 4.98 -7.27
C VAL A 244 -19.08 6.28 -7.96
N ILE A 245 -17.89 6.36 -8.57
CA ILE A 245 -17.49 7.56 -9.33
C ILE A 245 -18.46 7.82 -10.48
N GLU A 246 -18.86 6.78 -11.20
CA GLU A 246 -19.80 6.91 -12.31
C GLU A 246 -21.20 7.29 -11.84
N PHE A 247 -21.67 6.72 -10.74
CA PHE A 247 -22.92 7.09 -10.09
C PHE A 247 -22.94 8.59 -9.76
N TYR A 248 -21.86 9.13 -9.18
CA TYR A 248 -21.79 10.55 -8.85
C TYR A 248 -21.85 11.45 -10.08
N LYS A 249 -21.25 11.05 -11.21
CA LYS A 249 -21.36 11.83 -12.45
C LYS A 249 -22.82 11.91 -12.90
N ILE A 250 -23.54 10.79 -12.86
CA ILE A 250 -24.97 10.74 -13.23
C ILE A 250 -25.80 11.60 -12.29
N GLU A 251 -25.57 11.52 -10.98
CA GLU A 251 -26.28 12.33 -9.98
C GLU A 251 -26.10 13.83 -10.24
N GLU A 252 -24.87 14.26 -10.54
CA GLU A 252 -24.54 15.65 -10.93
C GLU A 252 -25.23 16.10 -12.23
N PHE A 253 -25.52 15.19 -13.16
CA PHE A 253 -26.28 15.51 -14.39
C PHE A 253 -27.79 15.61 -14.16
N VAL A 254 -28.32 14.93 -13.15
CA VAL A 254 -29.76 14.85 -12.85
C VAL A 254 -30.22 15.97 -11.90
N THR A 255 -29.30 16.59 -11.17
CA THR A 255 -29.56 17.73 -10.26
C THR A 255 -29.35 19.09 -10.93
#